data_AF-A0A554J3Q4-F1
#
_entry.id   AF-A0A554J3Q4-F1
#
_cell.length_a   1.000
_cell.length_b   1.000
_cell.length_c   1.000
_cell.angle_alpha   90.00
_cell.angle_beta   90.00
_cell.angle_gamma   90.00
#
_symmetry.space_group_name_H-M   'P 1'
#
loop_
_entity.id
_entity.type
_entity.pdbx_description
1 polymer ?
#
loop_
_entity_poly.entity_id
_entity_poly.type
_entity_poly.pdbx_seq_one_letter_code
_entity_poly.pdbx_strand_id
1 'polypeptide(L)' 'MLIKIPPKHAVSSIIGFLKGKSTIALLRKYSRKERNFTGEHFWSRGYGVSTVGFNEEQIRKYIQEQEGSGTPTDGSF' A
#
# COMPACT_ATOMS: atom_id res chain seq x y z
N MET A 1 0.95 3.99 -5.10
CA MET A 1 -0.38 3.78 -4.48
C MET A 1 -1.16 5.08 -4.52
N LEU A 2 -2.44 5.01 -4.89
CA LEU A 2 -3.39 6.12 -4.85
C LEU A 2 -4.57 5.69 -3.96
N ILE A 3 -4.88 6.46 -2.92
CA ILE A 3 -5.89 6.08 -1.91
C ILE A 3 -6.85 7.25 -1.69
N LYS A 4 -8.15 6.99 -1.84
CA LYS A 4 -9.21 7.95 -1.50
C LYS A 4 -9.56 7.81 -0.02
N ILE A 5 -9.32 8.85 0.76
CA ILE A 5 -9.55 8.86 2.21
C ILE A 5 -10.68 9.85 2.55
N PRO A 6 -11.78 9.40 3.18
CA PRO A 6 -12.78 10.31 3.73
C PRO A 6 -12.18 11.24 4.80
N PRO A 7 -12.56 12.52 4.86
CA PRO A 7 -11.94 13.51 5.75
C PRO A 7 -12.15 13.20 7.25
N LYS A 8 -13.12 12.34 7.59
CA LYS A 8 -13.35 11.85 8.95
C LYS A 8 -12.23 10.95 9.49
N HIS A 9 -11.35 10.45 8.63
CA HIS A 9 -10.26 9.56 9.01
C HIS A 9 -8.91 10.24 8.83
N ALA A 10 -8.08 10.18 9.87
CA ALA A 10 -6.71 10.65 9.79
C ALA A 10 -5.89 9.76 8.84
N VAL A 11 -5.10 10.38 7.97
CA VAL A 11 -4.20 9.68 7.04
C VAL A 11 -3.24 8.75 7.77
N SER A 12 -2.71 9.18 8.91
CA SER A 12 -1.81 8.39 9.77
C SER A 12 -2.43 7.07 10.22
N SER A 13 -3.73 7.08 10.55
CA SER A 13 -4.46 5.89 11.01
C SER A 13 -4.59 4.86 9.88
N ILE A 14 -4.97 5.33 8.68
CA ILE A 14 -5.14 4.46 7.51
C ILE A 14 -3.79 3.87 7.08
N ILE A 15 -2.75 4.71 6.96
CA ILE A 15 -1.41 4.24 6.59
C ILE A 15 -0.84 3.28 7.65
N GLY A 16 -1.05 3.57 8.94
CA GLY A 16 -0.66 2.67 10.03
C GLY A 16 -1.35 1.31 9.92
N PHE A 17 -2.66 1.31 9.64
CA PHE A 17 -3.42 0.08 9.42
C PHE A 17 -2.92 -0.70 8.21
N LEU A 18 -2.73 -0.04 7.06
CA LEU A 18 -2.22 -0.67 5.84
C LEU A 18 -0.84 -1.29 6.06
N LYS A 19 0.10 -0.56 6.67
CA LYS A 19 1.45 -1.05 6.96
C LYS A 19 1.40 -2.21 7.96
N GLY A 20 0.58 -2.14 9.00
CA GLY A 20 0.45 -3.21 9.99
C GLY A 20 -0.17 -4.50 9.43
N LYS A 21 -1.31 -4.39 8.73
CA LYS A 21 -2.02 -5.55 8.17
C LYS A 21 -1.28 -6.21 7.03
N SER A 22 -0.61 -5.42 6.17
CA SER A 22 0.20 -5.98 5.09
C SER A 22 1.40 -6.79 5.62
N THR A 23 2.08 -6.32 6.68
CA THR A 23 3.13 -7.11 7.34
C THR A 23 2.58 -8.45 7.86
N ILE A 24 1.44 -8.44 8.55
CA ILE A 24 0.80 -9.67 9.05
C ILE A 24 0.42 -10.60 7.90
N ALA A 25 -0.16 -10.06 6.82
CA ALA A 25 -0.56 -10.84 5.66
C ALA A 25 0.65 -11.48 4.95
N LEU A 26 1.74 -10.72 4.79
CA LEU A 26 2.99 -11.20 4.21
C LEU A 26 3.62 -12.31 5.06
N LEU A 27 3.70 -12.09 6.37
CA LEU A 27 4.19 -13.10 7.31
C LEU A 27 3.34 -14.37 7.20
N ARG A 28 2.01 -14.27 7.18
CA ARG A 28 1.16 -15.46 7.01
C ARG A 28 1.37 -16.18 5.67
N LYS A 29 1.59 -15.44 4.57
CA LYS A 29 1.72 -16.00 3.23
C LYS A 29 3.10 -16.62 2.96
N TYR A 30 4.17 -16.05 3.52
CA TYR A 30 5.55 -16.44 3.21
C TYR A 30 6.32 -17.05 4.39
N SER A 31 5.78 -17.02 5.61
CA SER A 31 6.40 -17.68 6.76
C SER A 31 6.15 -19.19 6.71
N ARG A 32 6.92 -19.88 5.87
CA ARG A 32 6.95 -21.34 5.76
C ARG A 32 7.83 -22.00 6.83
N LYS A 33 8.49 -21.21 7.67
CA LYS A 33 9.32 -21.66 8.79
C LYS A 33 9.02 -20.80 10.01
N GLU A 34 8.71 -21.48 11.11
CA GLU A 34 8.61 -20.95 12.47
C GLU A 34 9.93 -20.33 12.93
N ARG A 35 10.30 -19.19 12.35
CA ARG A 35 11.28 -18.30 12.96
C ARG A 35 10.52 -17.11 13.48
N ASN A 36 10.67 -16.89 14.78
CA ASN A 36 10.17 -15.72 15.47
C ASN A 36 10.69 -14.47 14.74
N PHE A 37 9.85 -13.85 13.90
CA PHE A 37 10.10 -12.55 13.25
C PHE A 37 10.02 -11.39 14.26
N THR A 38 10.36 -11.65 15.53
CA THR A 38 10.50 -10.66 16.58
C THR A 38 11.75 -9.83 16.29
N GLY A 39 11.57 -8.73 15.55
CA GLY A 39 12.62 -7.75 15.28
C GLY A 39 12.69 -7.22 13.85
N GLU A 40 12.04 -7.86 12.88
CA GLU A 40 12.09 -7.41 11.48
C GLU A 40 10.98 -6.39 11.17
N HIS A 41 11.39 -5.20 10.73
CA HIS A 41 10.49 -4.16 10.27
C HIS A 41 10.32 -4.25 8.76
N PHE A 42 9.20 -4.81 8.32
CA PHE A 42 8.87 -4.87 6.88
C PHE A 42 8.68 -3.48 6.26
N TRP A 43 8.25 -2.51 7.07
CA TRP A 43 8.11 -1.12 6.65
C TRP A 43 8.94 -0.18 7.52
N SER A 44 9.44 0.91 6.94
CA SER A 44 10.09 1.99 7.69
C SER A 44 9.11 2.66 8.67
N ARG A 45 9.61 3.40 9.68
CA ARG A 45 8.73 4.10 10.65
C ARG A 45 7.91 5.22 10.00
N GLY A 46 8.49 5.95 9.05
CA GLY A 46 7.84 7.09 8.38
C GLY A 46 6.90 6.71 7.25
N TYR A 47 6.17 7.71 6.75
CA TYR A 47 5.41 7.64 5.50
C TYR A 47 5.38 9.03 4.86
N GLY A 48 5.35 9.07 3.53
CA GLY A 48 5.15 10.31 2.76
C GLY A 48 3.75 10.35 2.21
N VAL A 49 3.09 11.51 2.26
CA VAL A 49 1.80 11.75 1.62
C VAL A 49 1.83 13.07 0.87
N SER A 50 1.27 13.07 -0.33
CA SER A 50 0.99 14.28 -1.10
C SER A 50 -0.50 14.26 -1.43
N THR A 51 -1.19 15.37 -1.18
CA THR A 51 -2.60 15.50 -1.53
C THR A 51 -2.71 15.76 -3.03
N VAL A 52 -3.38 14.86 -3.73
CA VAL A 52 -3.66 15.00 -5.15
C VAL A 52 -5.03 15.65 -5.32
N GLY A 53 -5.06 16.74 -6.08
CA GLY A 53 -6.28 17.41 -6.50
C GLY A 53 -6.50 17.19 -8.00
N PHE A 54 -6.39 18.27 -8.77
CA PHE A 54 -6.69 18.33 -10.20
C PHE A 54 -5.99 17.27 -11.08
N ASN A 55 -4.79 16.81 -10.70
CA ASN A 55 -3.99 15.88 -11.51
C ASN A 55 -4.24 14.39 -11.19
N GLU A 56 -5.35 14.05 -10.55
CA GLU A 56 -5.66 12.67 -10.13
C GLU A 56 -5.64 11.68 -11.30
N GLU A 57 -6.20 12.06 -12.46
CA GLU A 57 -6.26 11.19 -13.64
C GLU A 57 -4.87 10.86 -14.21
N GLN A 58 -3.99 11.86 -14.28
CA GLN A 58 -2.63 11.66 -14.76
C GLN A 58 -1.83 10.78 -13.80
N ILE A 59 -1.98 10.97 -12.49
CA ILE A 59 -1.30 10.18 -11.47
C ILE A 59 -1.83 8.75 -11.44
N ARG A 60 -3.15 8.56 -11.61
CA ARG A 60 -3.76 7.23 -11.75
C ARG A 60 -3.18 6.50 -12.96
N LYS A 61 -3.15 7.17 -14.12
CA LYS A 61 -2.60 6.60 -15.35
C LYS A 61 -1.12 6.24 -15.18
N TYR A 62 -0.32 7.13 -14.60
CA TYR A 62 1.09 6.87 -14.31
C TYR A 62 1.30 5.66 -13.39
N ILE A 63 0.52 5.53 -12.32
CA ILE A 63 0.62 4.37 -11.42
C ILE A 63 0.23 3.07 -12.15
N GLN A 64 -0.84 3.09 -12.94
CA GLN A 64 -1.26 1.93 -13.73
C GLN A 64 -0.22 1.51 -14.76
N GLU A 65 0.42 2.46 -15.44
CA GLU A 65 1.49 2.18 -16.41
C GLU A 65 2.74 1.61 -15.72
N GLN A 66 3.09 2.10 -14.53
CA GLN A 66 4.20 1.56 -13.73
C GLN A 66 3.89 0.14 -13.24
N GLU A 67 2.66 -0.12 -12.79
CA GLU A 67 2.23 -1.47 -12.36
C GLU A 67 2.13 -2.44 -13.54
N GLY A 68 1.69 -1.98 -14.72
CA GLY A 68 1.55 -2.77 -15.96
C GLY A 68 2.87 -3.12 -16.65
N SER A 69 3.98 -2.50 -16.27
CA SER A 69 5.33 -2.94 -16.68
C SER A 69 5.72 -4.31 -16.08
N GLY A 70 4.86 -4.90 -15.24
CA GLY A 70 4.87 -6.30 -14.83
C GLY A 70 3.55 -7.03 -15.14
N THR A 71 3.22 -7.21 -16.43
CA THR A 71 2.11 -8.01 -17.01
C THR A 71 0.65 -7.60 -16.69
N PRO A 72 -0.21 -7.45 -17.72
CA PRO A 72 -1.59 -7.02 -17.55
C PRO A 72 -2.56 -8.20 -17.41
N THR A 73 -3.50 -8.12 -16.48
CA THR A 73 -4.83 -8.72 -16.66
C THR A 73 -5.90 -7.87 -16.01
N ASP A 74 -6.83 -7.46 -16.87
CA ASP A 74 -8.07 -6.70 -16.70
C ASP A 74 -8.83 -6.93 -15.38
N GLY A 75 -9.15 -5.83 -14.71
CA GLY A 75 -10.16 -5.77 -13.66
C GLY A 75 -11.45 -5.18 -14.22
N SER A 76 -12.47 -6.03 -14.37
CA SER A 76 -13.87 -5.61 -14.49
C SER A 76 -14.51 -5.54 -13.09
N PHE A 77 -15.21 -4.42 -12.85
CA PHE A 77 -16.07 -4.04 -11.71
C PHE A 77 -15.40 -3.41 -10.48
#